data_AF-U9T4E0-F1
#
_entry.id   AF-U9T4E0-F1
#
_cell.length_a   1.000
_cell.length_b   1.000
_cell.length_c   1.000
_cell.angle_alpha   90.00
_cell.angle_beta   90.00
_cell.angle_gamma   90.00
#
_symmetry.space_group_name_H-M   'P 1'
#
loop_
_entity.id
_entity.type
_entity.pdbx_description
1 polymer ?
#
loop_
_entity_poly.entity_id
_entity_poly.type
_entity_poly.pdbx_seq_one_letter_code
_entity_poly.pdbx_strand_id
1 'polypeptide(L)'
;MSYMLYYRKKLLKSQQTDKQTNEVWKHFEKTPLKSAGHFSAKCTYCTKYWSHGTSNELEAHLANNCKDVSKYIRSFYLGVVSA
;
A
#
# COMPACT_ATOMS: atom_id res chain seq x y z
N MET A 1 -11.62 11.77 28.81
CA MET A 1 -11.25 10.95 27.62
C MET A 1 -9.74 10.83 27.59
N SER A 2 -9.20 9.68 27.99
CA SER A 2 -7.79 9.56 28.39
C SER A 2 -6.86 9.64 27.17
N TYR A 3 -5.97 10.63 27.14
CA TYR A 3 -4.91 10.84 26.13
C TYR A 3 -4.15 9.54 25.80
N MET A 4 -3.99 8.67 26.78
CA MET A 4 -3.33 7.37 26.63
C MET A 4 -4.03 6.45 25.63
N LEU A 5 -5.38 6.47 25.54
CA LEU A 5 -6.13 5.69 24.56
C LEU A 5 -5.97 6.25 23.14
N TYR A 6 -5.85 7.57 23.01
CA TYR A 6 -5.58 8.25 21.74
C TYR A 6 -4.19 7.85 21.20
N TYR A 7 -3.14 7.96 22.02
CA TYR A 7 -1.79 7.57 21.61
C TYR A 7 -1.68 6.08 21.28
N ARG A 8 -2.34 5.21 22.07
CA ARG A 8 -2.38 3.77 21.80
C ARG A 8 -3.03 3.44 20.45
N LYS A 9 -4.17 4.05 20.13
CA LYS A 9 -4.82 3.87 18.82
C LYS A 9 -3.95 4.39 17.67
N LYS A 10 -3.26 5.52 17.86
CA LYS A 10 -2.35 6.10 16.86
C LYS A 10 -1.14 5.18 16.58
N LEU A 11 -0.54 4.60 17.61
CA LEU A 11 0.61 3.68 17.48
C LEU A 11 0.23 2.35 16.83
N LEU A 12 -0.94 1.80 17.17
CA LEU A 12 -1.45 0.59 16.51
C LEU A 12 -1.73 0.84 15.03
N LYS A 13 -2.31 2.01 14.70
CA LYS A 13 -2.54 2.40 13.30
C LYS A 13 -1.23 2.59 12.54
N SER A 14 -0.19 3.19 13.15
CA SER A 14 1.13 3.35 12.50
C SER A 14 1.89 2.03 12.30
N GLN A 15 1.80 1.08 13.24
CA GLN A 15 2.40 -0.25 13.07
C GLN A 15 1.69 -1.07 11.99
N GLN A 16 0.36 -0.93 11.90
CA GLN A 16 -0.43 -1.60 10.88
C GLN A 16 -0.14 -1.04 9.49
N THR A 17 0.00 0.28 9.36
CA THR A 17 0.40 0.91 8.09
C THR A 17 1.82 0.52 7.69
N ASP A 18 2.79 0.45 8.61
CA ASP A 18 4.16 0.05 8.27
C ASP A 18 4.22 -1.38 7.72
N LYS A 19 3.51 -2.31 8.38
CA LYS A 19 3.42 -3.70 7.92
C LYS A 19 2.73 -3.80 6.56
N GLN A 20 1.62 -3.11 6.36
CA GLN A 20 0.87 -3.11 5.10
C GLN A 20 1.65 -2.44 3.97
N THR A 21 2.36 -1.35 4.25
CA THR A 21 3.24 -0.71 3.26
C THR A 21 4.30 -1.69 2.78
N ASN A 22 4.97 -2.42 3.67
CA ASN A 22 5.95 -3.43 3.26
C ASN A 22 5.32 -4.60 2.50
N GLU A 23 4.08 -4.99 2.79
CA GLU A 23 3.38 -6.05 2.07
C GLU A 23 2.92 -5.63 0.68
N VAL A 24 2.39 -4.41 0.52
CA VAL A 24 1.96 -3.93 -0.81
C VAL A 24 3.13 -3.88 -1.77
N TRP A 25 4.32 -3.44 -1.32
CA TRP A 25 5.52 -3.40 -2.14
C TRP A 25 5.98 -4.78 -2.66
N LYS A 26 5.51 -5.91 -2.11
CA LYS A 26 5.79 -7.25 -2.67
C LYS A 26 5.09 -7.50 -4.00
N HIS A 27 4.04 -6.74 -4.29
CA HIS A 27 3.23 -6.85 -5.51
C HIS A 27 3.66 -5.85 -6.59
N PHE A 28 4.66 -5.01 -6.31
CA PHE A 28 5.15 -3.98 -7.22
C PHE A 28 6.65 -4.09 -7.38
N GLU A 29 7.11 -3.86 -8.61
CA GLU A 29 8.52 -3.67 -8.87
C GLU A 29 8.91 -2.27 -8.38
N LYS A 30 9.75 -2.22 -7.35
CA LYS A 30 10.27 -0.97 -6.76
C LYS A 30 11.55 -0.59 -7.48
N THR A 31 11.49 0.46 -8.29
CA THR A 31 12.68 1.00 -8.95
C THR A 31 13.10 2.30 -8.27
N PRO A 32 14.33 2.41 -7.75
CA PRO A 32 14.83 3.67 -7.21
C PRO A 32 14.95 4.71 -8.32
N LEU A 33 14.41 5.92 -8.09
CA LEU A 33 14.71 7.05 -8.98
C LEU A 33 16.11 7.58 -8.67
N LYS A 34 16.71 8.24 -9.66
CA LYS A 34 18.03 8.89 -9.55
C LYS A 34 18.05 9.99 -8.47
N SER A 35 16.88 10.48 -8.07
CA SER A 35 16.67 11.46 -6.99
C SER A 35 16.37 10.75 -5.66
N ALA A 36 17.16 11.06 -4.64
CA ALA A 36 17.07 10.46 -3.31
C ALA A 36 15.65 10.58 -2.70
N GLY A 37 15.09 9.46 -2.26
CA GLY A 37 13.82 9.42 -1.52
C GLY A 37 12.56 9.16 -2.36
N HIS A 38 12.68 9.03 -3.68
CA HIS A 38 11.55 8.66 -4.54
C HIS A 38 11.75 7.31 -5.20
N PHE A 39 10.68 6.50 -5.20
CA PHE A 39 10.64 5.20 -5.85
C PHE A 39 9.50 5.18 -6.86
N SER A 40 9.78 4.67 -8.05
CA SER A 40 8.74 4.34 -9.01
C SER A 40 8.24 2.94 -8.70
N ALA A 41 6.97 2.74 -8.94
CA ALA A 41 6.30 1.47 -8.74
C ALA A 41 5.77 0.98 -10.08
N LYS A 42 5.94 -0.30 -10.38
CA LYS A 42 5.28 -0.94 -11.50
C LYS A 42 4.50 -2.15 -11.01
N CYS A 43 3.21 -2.23 -11.32
CA CYS A 43 2.39 -3.38 -10.95
C CYS A 43 2.86 -4.60 -11.74
N THR A 44 3.12 -5.71 -11.06
CA THR A 44 3.55 -6.96 -11.71
C THR A 44 2.40 -7.67 -12.45
N TYR A 45 1.14 -7.35 -12.10
CA TYR A 45 -0.05 -7.98 -12.69
C TYR A 45 -0.53 -7.26 -13.95
N CYS A 46 -0.91 -5.98 -13.82
CA CYS A 46 -1.49 -5.21 -14.93
C CYS A 46 -0.46 -4.33 -15.66
N THR A 47 0.81 -4.36 -15.24
CA THR A 47 1.92 -3.57 -15.81
C THR A 47 1.76 -2.04 -15.72
N LYS A 48 0.74 -1.55 -14.99
CA LYS A 48 0.57 -0.12 -14.74
C LYS A 48 1.79 0.44 -14.01
N TYR A 49 2.18 1.65 -14.39
CA TYR A 49 3.37 2.33 -13.89
C TYR A 49 3.00 3.60 -13.10
N TRP A 50 3.74 3.84 -12.04
CA TRP A 50 3.71 5.06 -11.24
C TRP A 50 5.12 5.63 -11.15
N SER A 51 5.30 6.87 -11.59
CA SER A 51 6.54 7.62 -11.42
C SER A 51 6.84 7.91 -9.94
N HIS A 52 5.79 8.19 -9.17
CA HIS A 52 5.82 8.33 -7.71
C HIS A 52 4.67 7.52 -7.13
N GLY A 53 4.95 6.29 -6.69
CA GLY A 53 3.91 5.43 -6.09
C GLY A 53 3.89 5.57 -4.58
N THR A 54 2.79 6.09 -4.00
CA THR A 54 2.57 6.02 -2.56
C THR A 54 1.88 4.71 -2.18
N SER A 55 2.15 4.15 -1.00
CA SER A 55 1.55 2.88 -0.56
C SER A 55 0.02 2.89 -0.65
N ASN A 56 -0.63 3.99 -0.28
CA ASN A 56 -2.08 4.12 -0.37
C ASN A 56 -2.60 4.01 -1.81
N GLU A 57 -1.92 4.63 -2.79
CA GLU A 57 -2.30 4.52 -4.20
C GLU A 57 -2.10 3.10 -4.74
N LEU A 58 -1.04 2.43 -4.30
CA LEU A 58 -0.76 1.04 -4.66
C LEU A 58 -1.81 0.09 -4.08
N GLU A 59 -2.19 0.26 -2.81
CA GLU A 59 -3.24 -0.51 -2.15
C GLU A 59 -4.61 -0.30 -2.82
N ALA A 60 -4.98 0.97 -3.07
CA ALA A 60 -6.21 1.29 -3.79
C ALA A 60 -6.23 0.73 -5.21
N HIS A 61 -5.06 0.66 -5.85
CA HIS A 61 -4.94 0.00 -7.14
C HIS A 61 -5.21 -1.50 -7.04
N LEU A 62 -4.58 -2.23 -6.10
CA LEU A 62 -4.81 -3.67 -5.92
C LEU A 62 -6.26 -3.98 -5.54
N ALA A 63 -6.91 -3.12 -4.76
CA ALA A 63 -8.29 -3.31 -4.31
C ALA A 63 -9.33 -3.06 -5.42
N ASN A 64 -9.18 -1.97 -6.16
CA ASN A 64 -10.25 -1.47 -7.04
C ASN A 64 -9.90 -1.46 -8.53
N ASN A 65 -8.64 -1.26 -8.89
CA ASN A 65 -8.26 -0.89 -10.26
C ASN A 65 -7.47 -1.98 -11.00
N CYS A 66 -6.88 -2.95 -10.29
CA CYS A 66 -6.11 -4.01 -10.92
C CYS A 66 -7.06 -5.10 -11.44
N LYS A 67 -7.05 -5.32 -12.76
CA LYS A 67 -7.91 -6.32 -13.42
C LYS A 67 -7.33 -7.72 -13.37
N ASP A 68 -5.99 -7.83 -13.42
CA ASP A 68 -5.25 -9.10 -13.50
C ASP A 68 -4.80 -9.63 -12.13
N VAL A 69 -5.10 -8.92 -11.05
CA VAL A 69 -4.76 -9.37 -9.70
C VAL A 69 -5.69 -10.51 -9.27
N SER A 70 -5.14 -11.50 -8.57
CA SER A 70 -5.94 -12.59 -8.00
C SER A 70 -7.04 -12.05 -7.08
N LYS A 71 -8.24 -12.63 -7.16
CA LYS A 71 -9.39 -12.27 -6.30
C LYS A 71 -9.04 -12.29 -4.81
N TYR A 72 -8.15 -13.21 -4.41
CA TYR A 72 -7.67 -13.30 -3.02
C TYR A 72 -6.96 -12.02 -2.57
N ILE A 73 -5.97 -11.58 -3.35
CA ILE A 73 -5.20 -10.36 -3.09
C ILE A 73 -6.13 -9.14 -3.11
N ARG A 74 -7.02 -9.07 -4.09
CA ARG A 74 -8.00 -7.99 -4.21
C ARG A 74 -8.87 -7.85 -2.96
N SER A 75 -9.45 -8.95 -2.49
CA SER A 75 -10.30 -8.96 -1.30
C SER A 75 -9.55 -8.57 -0.03
N PHE A 76 -8.28 -8.97 0.11
CA PHE A 76 -7.44 -8.57 1.23
C PHE A 76 -7.25 -7.04 1.28
N TYR A 77 -6.81 -6.44 0.17
CA TYR A 77 -6.59 -4.99 0.11
C TYR A 77 -7.88 -4.18 0.12
N LEU A 78 -9.01 -4.72 -0.37
CA LEU A 78 -10.33 -4.10 -0.20
C LEU A 78 -10.69 -3.92 1.28
N GLY A 79 -10.42 -4.93 2.12
CA GLY A 79 -10.63 -4.84 3.57
C GLY A 79 -9.70 -3.84 4.25
N VAL A 80 -8.50 -3.63 3.71
CA VAL A 80 -7.52 -2.66 4.21
C VAL A 80 -7.89 -1.22 3.85
N VAL A 81 -8.24 -0.95 2.59
CA VAL A 81 -8.55 0.40 2.10
C VAL A 81 -9.91 0.91 2.62
N SER A 82 -10.81 0.01 3.01
CA SER A 82 -12.15 0.35 3.50
C SER A 82 -12.24 0.51 5.04
N ALA A 83 -11.13 0.39 5.77
CA ALA A 83 -11.07 0.40 7.25
C ALA A 83 -10.47 1.68 7.84
#